data_AF-A0A7G2RTN2-F1
#
_entry.id   AF-A0A7G2RTN2-F1
#
_cell.length_a   1.000
_cell.length_b   1.000
_cell.length_c   1.000
_cell.angle_alpha   90.00
_cell.angle_beta   90.00
_cell.angle_gamma   90.00
#
_symmetry.space_group_name_H-M   'P 1'
#
loop_
_entity.id
_entity.type
_entity.pdbx_description
1 polymer ?
#
loop_
_entity_poly.entity_id
_entity_poly.type
_entity_poly.pdbx_seq_one_letter_code
_entity_poly.pdbx_strand_id
1 'polypeptide(L)'
;MKSLKQSALVLAIAGLPLSGYAELKPLHDADMGQITGQAGVTIELETQVTMDEFTYTDEGTLGISDIFIGGADRIDMFEEFTSGRDAIFGTSSTDLIDNIKIELDVADDGDAIINVFPITARPVDFAVRTGAWELRGNGGESTLLADNFSAEGLILQAQATVDTDTDTLNLTTRFAIDELELDVPFMAVGIRDMRITGAGYDPDNPSLLPLFTLVDMDIYKDANAAGTDSLAIDINTFEADMSIGQVLVGGTSIGSVGLDDLAIRNTSMRVYGH
;
A
#
# COMPACT_ATOMS: atom_id res chain seq x y z
N MET A 1 33.47 22.25 -73.83
CA MET A 1 32.64 23.19 -73.05
C MET A 1 32.44 22.57 -71.66
N LYS A 2 32.85 23.29 -70.61
CA LYS A 2 32.91 22.82 -69.22
C LYS A 2 31.51 22.52 -68.66
N SER A 3 31.43 21.47 -67.86
CA SER A 3 30.27 20.99 -67.12
C SER A 3 29.81 21.99 -66.05
N LEU A 4 28.50 22.12 -65.86
CA LEU A 4 27.94 22.56 -64.57
C LEU A 4 26.65 21.77 -64.24
N LYS A 5 26.86 20.73 -63.42
CA LYS A 5 26.11 20.39 -62.19
C LYS A 5 24.62 20.01 -62.30
N GLN A 6 24.38 18.72 -62.55
CA GLN A 6 23.25 17.96 -61.97
C GLN A 6 23.41 17.71 -60.45
N SER A 7 24.43 18.29 -59.81
CA SER A 7 24.78 18.06 -58.39
C SER A 7 24.14 19.05 -57.40
N ALA A 8 23.28 19.97 -57.84
CA ALA A 8 22.66 20.95 -56.94
C ALA A 8 21.38 20.45 -56.25
N LEU A 9 20.71 19.42 -56.78
CA LEU A 9 19.43 18.94 -56.22
C LEU A 9 19.60 17.78 -55.21
N VAL A 10 20.76 17.11 -55.21
CA VAL A 10 21.07 16.02 -54.26
C VAL A 10 21.50 16.57 -52.88
N LEU A 11 21.83 17.86 -52.79
CA LEU A 11 22.25 18.48 -51.52
C LEU A 11 21.08 18.85 -50.59
N ALA A 12 19.83 18.84 -51.07
CA ALA A 12 18.66 19.16 -50.26
C ALA A 12 18.15 17.98 -49.41
N ILE A 13 18.66 16.76 -49.62
CA ILE A 13 18.28 15.56 -48.84
C ILE A 13 19.32 15.24 -47.75
N ALA A 14 20.51 15.85 -47.79
CA ALA A 14 21.55 15.66 -46.78
C ALA A 14 21.37 16.52 -45.51
N GLY A 15 20.34 17.37 -45.47
CA GLY A 15 20.09 18.31 -44.37
C GLY A 15 19.00 17.89 -43.37
N LEU A 16 18.42 16.70 -43.54
CA LEU A 16 17.51 16.17 -42.51
C LEU A 16 18.35 15.37 -41.52
N PRO A 17 18.50 15.79 -40.24
CA PRO A 17 18.89 14.87 -39.20
C PRO A 17 17.78 13.81 -39.11
N LEU A 18 18.01 12.68 -39.79
CA LEU A 18 17.26 11.47 -39.54
C LEU A 18 17.63 11.03 -38.13
N SER A 19 16.60 10.88 -37.31
CA SER A 19 16.60 10.16 -36.04
C SER A 19 17.56 10.72 -34.98
N GLY A 20 16.99 11.45 -34.01
CA GLY A 20 17.55 11.47 -32.67
C GLY A 20 17.62 10.04 -32.17
N TYR A 21 18.80 9.43 -32.27
CA TYR A 21 19.11 8.24 -31.51
C TYR A 21 19.16 8.69 -30.05
N ALA A 22 18.29 8.16 -29.21
CA ALA A 22 18.56 8.12 -27.79
C ALA A 22 19.81 7.23 -27.64
N GLU A 23 20.98 7.85 -27.69
CA GLU A 23 22.25 7.16 -27.43
C GLU A 23 22.20 6.75 -25.96
N LEU A 24 22.10 5.44 -25.72
CA LEU A 24 22.15 4.89 -24.37
C LEU A 24 23.52 5.23 -23.81
N LYS A 25 23.61 6.26 -22.97
CA LYS A 25 24.84 6.63 -22.28
C LYS A 25 25.18 5.49 -21.32
N PRO A 26 26.30 4.76 -21.50
CA PRO A 26 26.70 3.74 -20.55
C PRO A 26 26.92 4.40 -19.19
N LEU A 27 26.32 3.83 -18.15
CA LEU A 27 26.54 4.28 -16.78
C LEU A 27 27.96 3.85 -16.39
N HIS A 28 28.83 4.79 -16.01
CA HIS A 28 30.21 4.47 -15.69
C HIS A 28 30.31 3.90 -14.27
N ASP A 29 31.09 2.83 -14.07
CA ASP A 29 31.32 2.23 -12.75
C ASP A 29 31.86 3.23 -11.71
N ALA A 30 32.57 4.27 -12.15
CA ALA A 30 33.02 5.36 -11.28
C ALA A 30 31.87 6.22 -10.75
N ASP A 31 30.82 6.42 -11.56
CA ASP A 31 29.59 7.13 -11.16
C ASP A 31 28.76 6.24 -10.22
N MET A 32 28.75 4.92 -10.46
CA MET A 32 28.12 3.93 -9.58
C MET A 32 28.88 3.69 -8.28
N GLY A 33 30.20 3.88 -8.26
CA GLY A 33 31.04 3.77 -7.06
C GLY A 33 30.83 4.90 -6.04
N GLN A 34 30.15 5.99 -6.44
CA GLN A 34 29.66 7.02 -5.50
C GLN A 34 28.28 6.67 -4.91
N ILE A 35 27.55 5.73 -5.53
CA ILE A 35 26.21 5.26 -5.10
C ILE A 35 26.33 4.07 -4.14
N THR A 36 27.51 3.44 -4.01
CA THR A 36 27.75 2.43 -2.98
C THR A 36 27.77 3.08 -1.59
N GLY A 37 26.60 3.18 -0.97
CA GLY A 37 26.45 3.63 0.41
C GLY A 37 27.22 2.70 1.35
N GLN A 38 28.11 3.25 2.16
CA GLN A 38 28.81 2.48 3.21
C GLN A 38 27.98 2.36 4.51
N ALA A 39 26.75 2.88 4.52
CA ALA A 39 25.89 2.99 5.70
C ALA A 39 24.39 2.91 5.31
N GLY A 40 24.03 1.89 4.52
CA GLY A 40 22.66 1.67 4.04
C GLY A 40 22.34 2.27 2.67
N VAL A 41 21.07 2.11 2.26
CA VAL A 41 20.51 2.57 0.98
C VAL A 41 19.27 3.42 1.26
N THR A 42 19.23 4.62 0.69
CA THR A 42 18.03 5.47 0.67
C THR A 42 17.41 5.46 -0.71
N ILE A 43 16.10 5.25 -0.78
CA ILE A 43 15.31 5.20 -2.00
C ILE A 43 14.18 6.21 -1.88
N GLU A 44 14.11 7.15 -2.80
CA GLU A 44 12.89 7.96 -3.03
C GLU A 44 12.10 7.29 -4.15
N LEU A 45 10.81 7.09 -3.93
CA LEU A 45 9.95 6.34 -4.83
C LEU A 45 8.62 7.05 -5.01
N GLU A 46 8.10 7.02 -6.23
CA GLU A 46 6.70 7.32 -6.53
C GLU A 46 6.19 6.15 -7.38
N THR A 47 5.11 5.50 -6.98
CA THR A 47 4.71 4.24 -7.62
C THR A 47 3.22 3.95 -7.53
N GLN A 48 2.73 3.11 -8.43
CA GLN A 48 1.40 2.54 -8.41
C GLN A 48 1.50 1.11 -8.93
N VAL A 49 0.70 0.23 -8.36
CA VAL A 49 0.62 -1.18 -8.73
C VAL A 49 -0.80 -1.48 -9.19
N THR A 50 -0.92 -2.05 -10.38
CA THR A 50 -2.18 -2.61 -10.89
C THR A 50 -1.95 -4.07 -11.26
N MET A 51 -2.92 -4.93 -10.96
CA MET A 51 -2.89 -6.35 -11.30
C MET A 51 -4.28 -6.78 -11.76
N ASP A 52 -4.32 -7.52 -12.88
CA ASP A 52 -5.59 -8.02 -13.43
C ASP A 52 -6.25 -9.04 -12.47
N GLU A 53 -5.48 -9.99 -11.94
CA GLU A 53 -5.99 -11.01 -11.03
C GLU A 53 -4.89 -11.58 -10.13
N PHE A 54 -5.15 -11.65 -8.82
CA PHE A 54 -4.46 -12.55 -7.90
C PHE A 54 -5.22 -13.88 -7.86
N THR A 55 -4.49 -14.99 -8.02
CA THR A 55 -5.07 -16.34 -8.03
C THR A 55 -4.35 -17.24 -7.03
N TYR A 56 -5.08 -17.75 -6.04
CA TYR A 56 -4.65 -18.85 -5.20
C TYR A 56 -5.34 -20.15 -5.64
N THR A 57 -4.55 -21.18 -5.93
CA THR A 57 -5.06 -22.46 -6.45
C THR A 57 -4.67 -23.62 -5.55
N ASP A 58 -5.65 -24.44 -5.24
CA ASP A 58 -5.56 -25.76 -4.61
C ASP A 58 -6.50 -26.73 -5.36
N GLU A 59 -7.38 -27.50 -4.69
CA GLU A 59 -8.43 -28.28 -5.36
C GLU A 59 -9.47 -27.38 -6.07
N GLY A 60 -9.58 -26.13 -5.66
CA GLY A 60 -10.32 -25.07 -6.34
C GLY A 60 -9.49 -23.79 -6.38
N THR A 61 -10.13 -22.65 -6.64
CA THR A 61 -9.43 -21.38 -6.79
C THR A 61 -10.11 -20.25 -6.04
N LEU A 62 -9.33 -19.42 -5.36
CA LEU A 62 -9.72 -18.07 -4.96
C LEU A 62 -9.10 -17.09 -5.96
N GLY A 63 -9.94 -16.36 -6.69
CA GLY A 63 -9.55 -15.26 -7.57
C GLY A 63 -9.91 -13.92 -6.94
N ILE A 64 -9.03 -12.92 -7.08
CA ILE A 64 -9.28 -11.52 -6.71
C ILE A 64 -8.94 -10.67 -7.94
N SER A 65 -9.92 -10.02 -8.53
CA SER A 65 -9.73 -9.24 -9.77
C SER A 65 -9.42 -7.77 -9.50
N ASP A 66 -8.89 -7.10 -10.54
CA ASP A 66 -8.81 -5.64 -10.65
C ASP A 66 -8.14 -4.96 -9.45
N ILE A 67 -6.99 -5.48 -9.05
CA ILE A 67 -6.28 -5.00 -7.87
C ILE A 67 -5.53 -3.72 -8.22
N PHE A 68 -5.74 -2.70 -7.39
CA PHE A 68 -5.08 -1.41 -7.44
C PHE A 68 -4.46 -1.11 -6.08
N ILE A 69 -3.20 -0.68 -6.08
CA ILE A 69 -2.51 -0.13 -4.92
C ILE A 69 -1.79 1.14 -5.38
N GLY A 70 -2.19 2.30 -4.85
CA GLY A 70 -1.74 3.60 -5.33
C GLY A 70 -1.97 4.69 -4.29
N GLY A 71 -1.83 5.95 -4.71
CA GLY A 71 -2.29 7.11 -3.95
C GLY A 71 -3.82 7.18 -3.93
N ALA A 72 -4.38 7.91 -2.98
CA ALA A 72 -5.83 8.05 -2.84
C ALA A 72 -6.45 8.88 -3.98
N ASP A 73 -5.63 9.70 -4.65
CA ASP A 73 -6.07 10.74 -5.59
C ASP A 73 -7.11 11.70 -4.97
N ARG A 74 -6.89 12.05 -3.69
CA ARG A 74 -7.79 12.89 -2.89
C ARG A 74 -7.07 13.94 -2.09
N ILE A 75 -7.77 15.04 -1.81
CA ILE A 75 -7.32 16.13 -0.94
C ILE A 75 -8.34 16.48 0.15
N ASP A 76 -9.42 15.71 0.26
CA ASP A 76 -10.56 15.96 1.13
C ASP A 76 -10.65 14.98 2.32
N MET A 77 -9.77 13.99 2.39
CA MET A 77 -9.70 13.03 3.51
C MET A 77 -9.53 13.69 4.88
N PHE A 78 -10.29 13.25 5.87
CA PHE A 78 -10.31 13.85 7.21
C PHE A 78 -10.69 15.34 7.18
N GLU A 79 -11.85 15.65 6.58
CA GLU A 79 -12.34 16.99 6.31
C GLU A 79 -12.48 17.91 7.54
N GLU A 80 -12.53 17.34 8.75
CA GLU A 80 -12.57 18.12 9.99
C GLU A 80 -11.30 18.95 10.23
N PHE A 81 -10.17 18.62 9.59
CA PHE A 81 -8.97 19.44 9.58
C PHE A 81 -9.18 20.72 8.76
N THR A 82 -9.70 21.77 9.39
CA THR A 82 -10.00 23.04 8.71
C THR A 82 -8.84 24.03 8.67
N SER A 83 -7.92 23.95 9.64
CA SER A 83 -6.80 24.89 9.77
C SER A 83 -5.47 24.25 9.35
N GLY A 84 -4.74 24.89 8.44
CA GLY A 84 -3.44 24.37 7.97
C GLY A 84 -3.54 23.11 7.11
N ARG A 85 -4.75 22.78 6.62
CA ARG A 85 -5.05 21.59 5.81
C ARG A 85 -4.07 21.39 4.66
N ASP A 86 -3.88 22.42 3.84
CA ASP A 86 -2.98 22.39 2.69
C ASP A 86 -1.53 22.03 3.07
N ALA A 87 -1.10 22.36 4.29
CA ALA A 87 0.23 22.01 4.78
C ALA A 87 0.35 20.55 5.23
N ILE A 88 -0.78 19.91 5.58
CA ILE A 88 -0.83 18.52 6.06
C ILE A 88 -1.13 17.56 4.91
N PHE A 89 -2.13 17.87 4.09
CA PHE A 89 -2.65 16.97 3.05
C PHE A 89 -2.33 17.45 1.63
N GLY A 90 -1.75 18.65 1.47
CA GLY A 90 -1.39 19.21 0.16
C GLY A 90 -2.55 19.86 -0.58
N THR A 91 -2.24 20.32 -1.79
CA THR A 91 -3.19 21.02 -2.69
C THR A 91 -3.35 20.33 -4.04
N SER A 92 -2.71 19.18 -4.22
CA SER A 92 -2.74 18.35 -5.41
C SER A 92 -2.87 16.91 -4.99
N SER A 93 -3.58 16.13 -5.80
CA SER A 93 -3.73 14.69 -5.64
C SER A 93 -3.05 13.95 -6.78
N THR A 94 -2.69 12.69 -6.51
CA THR A 94 -2.22 11.73 -7.50
C THR A 94 -2.68 10.34 -7.10
N ASP A 95 -2.78 9.44 -8.07
CA ASP A 95 -3.02 8.02 -7.89
C ASP A 95 -1.72 7.23 -7.66
N LEU A 96 -0.57 7.89 -7.53
CA LEU A 96 0.70 7.32 -7.13
C LEU A 96 0.86 7.37 -5.60
N ILE A 97 1.40 6.30 -5.01
CA ILE A 97 2.03 6.39 -3.68
C ILE A 97 3.28 7.24 -3.86
N ASP A 98 3.21 8.49 -3.43
CA ASP A 98 4.27 9.48 -3.55
C ASP A 98 4.80 9.91 -2.18
N ASN A 99 5.73 10.88 -2.18
CA ASN A 99 6.25 11.47 -0.95
C ASN A 99 6.89 10.42 0.00
N ILE A 100 7.34 9.26 -0.50
CA ILE A 100 7.97 8.20 0.32
C ILE A 100 9.48 8.20 0.20
N LYS A 101 10.13 8.08 1.35
CA LYS A 101 11.54 7.73 1.50
C LYS A 101 11.65 6.38 2.19
N ILE A 102 12.37 5.46 1.56
CA ILE A 102 12.69 4.15 2.09
C ILE A 102 14.16 4.14 2.50
N GLU A 103 14.44 3.85 3.76
CA GLU A 103 15.79 3.67 4.28
C GLU A 103 15.98 2.20 4.62
N LEU A 104 16.95 1.56 3.97
CA LEU A 104 17.33 0.16 4.18
C LEU A 104 18.70 0.14 4.82
N ASP A 105 18.83 -0.56 5.94
CA ASP A 105 20.10 -0.75 6.61
C ASP A 105 20.25 -2.18 7.13
N VAL A 106 21.48 -2.56 7.42
CA VAL A 106 21.83 -3.81 8.10
C VAL A 106 22.60 -3.45 9.36
N ALA A 107 22.02 -3.79 10.51
CA ALA A 107 22.65 -3.53 11.82
C ALA A 107 23.90 -4.40 12.05
N ASP A 108 24.71 -4.04 13.05
CA ASP A 108 25.97 -4.73 13.36
C ASP A 108 25.81 -6.22 13.68
N ASP A 109 24.64 -6.62 14.19
CA ASP A 109 24.25 -8.00 14.47
C ASP A 109 23.74 -8.77 13.25
N GLY A 110 23.45 -8.07 12.15
CA GLY A 110 22.98 -8.65 10.89
C GLY A 110 21.50 -8.39 10.60
N ASP A 111 20.78 -7.71 11.50
CA ASP A 111 19.36 -7.45 11.34
C ASP A 111 19.09 -6.49 10.18
N ALA A 112 18.10 -6.82 9.36
CA ALA A 112 17.66 -5.92 8.29
C ALA A 112 16.61 -4.96 8.84
N ILE A 113 16.85 -3.66 8.71
CA ILE A 113 15.93 -2.60 9.13
C ILE A 113 15.49 -1.83 7.90
N ILE A 114 14.18 -1.83 7.65
CA ILE A 114 13.55 -1.14 6.53
C ILE A 114 12.58 -0.13 7.11
N ASN A 115 12.84 1.14 6.85
CA ASN A 115 12.03 2.24 7.31
C ASN A 115 11.38 2.93 6.12
N VAL A 116 10.08 3.17 6.18
CA VAL A 116 9.32 3.96 5.21
C VAL A 116 8.73 5.15 5.94
N PHE A 117 9.14 6.35 5.53
CA PHE A 117 8.66 7.60 6.08
C PHE A 117 8.35 8.59 4.96
N PRO A 118 7.49 9.57 5.24
CA PRO A 118 7.33 10.71 4.35
C PRO A 118 8.64 11.48 4.09
N ILE A 119 8.85 11.96 2.86
CA ILE A 119 9.94 12.88 2.49
C ILE A 119 9.68 14.26 3.11
N THR A 120 8.44 14.74 2.97
CA THR A 120 7.96 16.00 3.56
C THR A 120 7.20 15.71 4.84
N ALA A 121 6.94 16.72 5.68
CA ALA A 121 6.18 16.54 6.94
C ALA A 121 4.67 16.28 6.75
N ARG A 122 4.29 15.69 5.61
CA ARG A 122 2.92 15.33 5.22
C ARG A 122 2.79 13.82 5.23
N PRO A 123 1.71 13.23 5.77
CA PRO A 123 1.46 11.79 5.63
C PRO A 123 1.40 11.39 4.15
N VAL A 124 1.67 10.12 3.89
CA VAL A 124 1.56 9.51 2.56
C VAL A 124 0.13 9.03 2.40
N ASP A 125 -0.59 9.52 1.40
CA ASP A 125 -1.90 8.98 1.08
C ASP A 125 -1.79 7.68 0.30
N PHE A 126 -2.77 6.80 0.50
CA PHE A 126 -2.85 5.54 -0.22
C PHE A 126 -4.30 5.15 -0.48
N ALA A 127 -4.48 4.35 -1.53
CA ALA A 127 -5.68 3.60 -1.79
C ALA A 127 -5.34 2.16 -2.15
N VAL A 128 -6.15 1.23 -1.63
CA VAL A 128 -6.19 -0.17 -2.07
C VAL A 128 -7.59 -0.43 -2.56
N ARG A 129 -7.73 -0.89 -3.82
CA ARG A 129 -9.02 -1.24 -4.41
C ARG A 129 -8.93 -2.59 -5.07
N THR A 130 -10.02 -3.34 -5.05
CA THR A 130 -10.12 -4.62 -5.77
C THR A 130 -11.53 -4.79 -6.32
N GLY A 131 -11.66 -5.51 -7.43
CA GLY A 131 -12.93 -6.02 -7.92
C GLY A 131 -13.41 -7.23 -7.12
N ALA A 132 -13.90 -8.24 -7.86
CA ALA A 132 -14.57 -9.40 -7.30
C ALA A 132 -13.59 -10.39 -6.66
N TRP A 133 -13.96 -10.91 -5.49
CA TRP A 133 -13.29 -12.00 -4.80
C TRP A 133 -14.16 -13.25 -4.97
N GLU A 134 -13.75 -14.17 -5.83
CA GLU A 134 -14.55 -15.32 -6.23
C GLU A 134 -13.90 -16.65 -5.85
N LEU A 135 -14.67 -17.53 -5.21
CA LEU A 135 -14.36 -18.95 -5.13
C LEU A 135 -14.85 -19.65 -6.39
N ARG A 136 -13.99 -20.46 -7.01
CA ARG A 136 -14.29 -21.23 -8.22
C ARG A 136 -13.96 -22.70 -7.98
N GLY A 137 -14.94 -23.57 -8.16
CA GLY A 137 -14.82 -25.02 -8.06
C GLY A 137 -14.58 -25.67 -9.42
N ASN A 138 -13.97 -26.85 -9.42
CA ASN A 138 -13.70 -27.63 -10.64
C ASN A 138 -14.98 -28.21 -11.28
N GLY A 139 -16.11 -28.23 -10.58
CA GLY A 139 -17.42 -28.66 -11.08
C GLY A 139 -18.24 -27.54 -11.72
N GLY A 140 -17.69 -26.32 -11.79
CA GLY A 140 -18.39 -25.12 -12.27
C GLY A 140 -19.16 -24.38 -11.18
N GLU A 141 -18.97 -24.74 -9.91
CA GLU A 141 -19.47 -23.96 -8.78
C GLU A 141 -18.72 -22.63 -8.68
N SER A 142 -19.42 -21.56 -8.31
CA SER A 142 -18.76 -20.33 -7.89
C SER A 142 -19.50 -19.59 -6.79
N THR A 143 -18.79 -18.75 -6.05
CA THR A 143 -19.35 -17.89 -5.01
C THR A 143 -18.58 -16.58 -4.95
N LEU A 144 -19.30 -15.47 -5.07
CA LEU A 144 -18.76 -14.13 -4.85
C LEU A 144 -18.70 -13.84 -3.35
N LEU A 145 -17.49 -13.85 -2.80
CA LEU A 145 -17.23 -13.59 -1.38
C LEU A 145 -17.30 -12.11 -1.07
N ALA A 146 -16.63 -11.30 -1.90
CA ALA A 146 -16.55 -9.86 -1.72
C ALA A 146 -16.49 -9.16 -3.08
N ASP A 147 -16.91 -7.90 -3.11
CA ASP A 147 -16.80 -7.01 -4.26
C ASP A 147 -16.74 -5.55 -3.78
N ASN A 148 -16.37 -4.64 -4.68
CA ASN A 148 -16.26 -3.20 -4.40
C ASN A 148 -15.47 -2.91 -3.12
N PHE A 149 -14.35 -3.63 -2.91
CA PHE A 149 -13.46 -3.30 -1.81
C PHE A 149 -12.64 -2.07 -2.20
N SER A 150 -12.73 -1.03 -1.39
CA SER A 150 -11.93 0.19 -1.50
C SER A 150 -11.55 0.61 -0.09
N ALA A 151 -10.27 0.90 0.14
CA ALA A 151 -9.79 1.46 1.39
C ALA A 151 -8.83 2.60 1.06
N GLU A 152 -9.14 3.80 1.56
CA GLU A 152 -8.38 5.02 1.32
C GLU A 152 -7.95 5.59 2.66
N GLY A 153 -6.65 5.84 2.80
CA GLY A 153 -6.06 6.19 4.08
C GLY A 153 -4.76 6.98 3.96
N LEU A 154 -4.18 7.24 5.13
CA LEU A 154 -2.90 7.88 5.28
C LEU A 154 -1.95 6.96 6.04
N ILE A 155 -0.68 6.97 5.67
CA ILE A 155 0.42 6.32 6.38
C ILE A 155 1.38 7.41 6.87
N LEU A 156 1.71 7.38 8.15
CA LEU A 156 2.72 8.25 8.74
C LEU A 156 4.10 7.55 8.82
N GLN A 157 4.08 6.23 9.00
CA GLN A 157 5.27 5.40 9.12
C GLN A 157 4.91 3.97 8.77
N ALA A 158 5.80 3.28 8.07
CA ALA A 158 5.88 1.82 8.09
C ALA A 158 7.32 1.41 8.37
N GLN A 159 7.51 0.33 9.11
CA GLN A 159 8.81 -0.24 9.43
C GLN A 159 8.71 -1.76 9.35
N ALA A 160 9.76 -2.38 8.82
CA ALA A 160 9.96 -3.81 8.88
C ALA A 160 11.35 -4.08 9.45
N THR A 161 11.44 -5.00 10.41
CA THR A 161 12.72 -5.48 10.95
C THR A 161 12.77 -6.99 10.84
N VAL A 162 13.82 -7.51 10.21
CA VAL A 162 14.12 -8.95 10.21
C VAL A 162 15.22 -9.17 11.22
N ASP A 163 14.86 -9.82 12.32
CA ASP A 163 15.76 -10.19 13.40
C ASP A 163 16.40 -11.55 13.07
N THR A 164 17.72 -11.55 12.94
CA THR A 164 18.52 -12.70 12.52
C THR A 164 18.84 -13.67 13.65
N ASP A 165 18.69 -13.25 14.91
CA ASP A 165 18.88 -14.08 16.09
C ASP A 165 17.62 -14.91 16.41
N THR A 166 16.44 -14.35 16.14
CA THR A 166 15.13 -14.93 16.47
C THR A 166 14.34 -15.43 15.26
N ASP A 167 14.84 -15.23 14.04
CA ASP A 167 14.15 -15.54 12.78
C ASP A 167 12.74 -14.90 12.70
N THR A 168 12.61 -13.68 13.23
CA THR A 168 11.33 -12.97 13.32
C THR A 168 11.30 -11.76 12.39
N LEU A 169 10.22 -11.61 11.63
CA LEU A 169 9.89 -10.38 10.93
C LEU A 169 8.89 -9.59 11.78
N ASN A 170 9.33 -8.45 12.33
CA ASN A 170 8.44 -7.47 12.92
C ASN A 170 7.96 -6.50 11.85
N LEU A 171 6.66 -6.19 11.83
CA LEU A 171 6.06 -5.16 11.01
C LEU A 171 5.33 -4.15 11.90
N THR A 172 5.71 -2.88 11.78
CA THR A 172 5.11 -1.78 12.51
C THR A 172 4.61 -0.71 11.55
N THR A 173 3.31 -0.41 11.57
CA THR A 173 2.72 0.62 10.69
C THR A 173 1.83 1.57 11.48
N ARG A 174 1.99 2.87 11.23
CA ARG A 174 1.08 3.92 11.68
C ARG A 174 0.23 4.40 10.52
N PHE A 175 -1.06 4.12 10.57
CA PHE A 175 -1.99 4.48 9.51
C PHE A 175 -3.31 5.00 10.07
N ALA A 176 -4.09 5.63 9.21
CA ALA A 176 -5.49 5.96 9.44
C ALA A 176 -6.25 5.66 8.15
N ILE A 177 -7.51 5.22 8.27
CA ILE A 177 -8.41 5.01 7.14
C ILE A 177 -9.47 6.10 7.23
N ASP A 178 -9.64 6.88 6.17
CA ASP A 178 -10.71 7.87 6.07
C ASP A 178 -12.00 7.21 5.59
N GLU A 179 -11.87 6.34 4.58
CA GLU A 179 -12.99 5.67 3.95
C GLU A 179 -12.62 4.23 3.57
N LEU A 180 -13.48 3.30 3.97
CA LEU A 180 -13.48 1.92 3.51
C LEU A 180 -14.88 1.49 3.13
N GLU A 181 -14.97 0.90 1.95
CA GLU A 181 -16.15 0.27 1.41
C GLU A 181 -15.89 -1.21 1.15
N LEU A 182 -16.93 -2.03 1.34
CA LEU A 182 -16.89 -3.46 1.05
C LEU A 182 -18.32 -3.97 0.86
N ASP A 183 -18.54 -4.76 -0.18
CA ASP A 183 -19.74 -5.57 -0.32
C ASP A 183 -19.42 -7.05 -0.11
N VAL A 184 -20.34 -7.75 0.56
CA VAL A 184 -20.25 -9.19 0.88
C VAL A 184 -21.52 -9.87 0.35
N PRO A 185 -21.60 -10.11 -0.98
CA PRO A 185 -22.87 -10.42 -1.65
C PRO A 185 -23.53 -11.72 -1.18
N PHE A 186 -22.74 -12.75 -0.87
CA PHE A 186 -23.28 -14.02 -0.37
C PHE A 186 -23.99 -13.91 0.99
N MET A 187 -23.70 -12.87 1.78
CA MET A 187 -24.41 -12.53 3.02
C MET A 187 -25.41 -11.39 2.84
N ALA A 188 -25.47 -10.79 1.65
CA ALA A 188 -26.19 -9.55 1.37
C ALA A 188 -25.85 -8.41 2.34
N VAL A 189 -24.57 -8.33 2.75
CA VAL A 189 -24.06 -7.27 3.64
C VAL A 189 -23.22 -6.28 2.84
N GLY A 190 -23.35 -4.99 3.15
CA GLY A 190 -22.47 -3.94 2.64
C GLY A 190 -22.01 -3.02 3.75
N ILE A 191 -20.78 -2.54 3.66
CA ILE A 191 -20.16 -1.57 4.56
C ILE A 191 -19.86 -0.31 3.74
N ARG A 192 -20.26 0.85 4.28
CA ARG A 192 -19.97 2.17 3.69
C ARG A 192 -19.38 3.09 4.73
N ASP A 193 -18.49 3.96 4.28
CA ASP A 193 -17.88 5.01 5.09
C ASP A 193 -17.25 4.43 6.38
N MET A 194 -16.56 3.29 6.29
CA MET A 194 -15.80 2.79 7.42
C MET A 194 -14.55 3.62 7.60
N ARG A 195 -14.34 4.13 8.81
CA ARG A 195 -13.20 4.97 9.19
C ARG A 195 -12.46 4.32 10.35
N ILE A 196 -11.13 4.44 10.35
CA ILE A 196 -10.25 3.93 11.41
C ILE A 196 -9.27 5.04 11.79
N THR A 197 -9.24 5.41 13.07
CA THR A 197 -8.31 6.39 13.63
C THR A 197 -7.62 5.84 14.87
N GLY A 198 -6.61 6.51 15.39
CA GLY A 198 -6.06 6.18 16.71
C GLY A 198 -7.12 6.33 17.81
N ALA A 199 -7.03 5.52 18.85
CA ALA A 199 -7.97 5.50 19.99
C ALA A 199 -8.00 6.80 20.84
N GLY A 200 -7.14 7.77 20.52
CA GLY A 200 -7.11 9.08 21.18
C GLY A 200 -7.52 10.21 20.24
N TYR A 201 -8.08 9.90 19.07
CA TYR A 201 -8.44 10.88 18.07
C TYR A 201 -9.76 11.58 18.43
N ASP A 202 -9.72 12.91 18.47
CA ASP A 202 -10.90 13.73 18.72
C ASP A 202 -11.27 14.50 17.44
N PRO A 203 -12.36 14.13 16.73
CA PRO A 203 -12.78 14.82 15.51
C PRO A 203 -13.28 16.25 15.78
N ASP A 204 -13.70 16.60 17.01
CA ASP A 204 -14.10 17.97 17.37
C ASP A 204 -12.88 18.87 17.60
N ASN A 205 -11.71 18.28 17.88
CA ASN A 205 -10.44 18.96 18.07
C ASN A 205 -9.30 18.20 17.35
N PRO A 206 -9.32 18.18 16.00
CA PRO A 206 -8.47 17.31 15.21
C PRO A 206 -6.99 17.67 15.34
N SER A 207 -6.17 16.64 15.53
CA SER A 207 -4.71 16.73 15.59
C SER A 207 -4.08 15.58 14.83
N LEU A 208 -2.95 15.84 14.18
CA LEU A 208 -2.35 14.89 13.25
C LEU A 208 -1.81 13.64 13.96
N LEU A 209 -1.18 13.78 15.13
CA LEU A 209 -0.55 12.63 15.78
C LEU A 209 -1.57 11.61 16.32
N PRO A 210 -2.65 12.01 17.04
CA PRO A 210 -3.66 11.08 17.50
C PRO A 210 -4.49 10.42 16.39
N LEU A 211 -4.48 10.99 15.16
CA LEU A 211 -5.21 10.45 14.02
C LEU A 211 -4.80 9.02 13.68
N PHE A 212 -3.52 8.68 13.81
CA PHE A 212 -2.97 7.41 13.38
C PHE A 212 -3.09 6.35 14.47
N THR A 213 -3.61 5.18 14.12
CA THR A 213 -3.48 3.96 14.92
C THR A 213 -2.15 3.28 14.60
N LEU A 214 -1.65 2.50 15.55
CA LEU A 214 -0.45 1.68 15.43
C LEU A 214 -0.85 0.21 15.33
N VAL A 215 -0.37 -0.47 14.30
CA VAL A 215 -0.30 -1.94 14.29
C VAL A 215 1.15 -2.34 14.47
N ASP A 216 1.39 -3.24 15.41
CA ASP A 216 2.66 -3.92 15.64
C ASP A 216 2.40 -5.43 15.63
N MET A 217 3.11 -6.15 14.75
CA MET A 217 2.93 -7.59 14.57
C MET A 217 4.25 -8.31 14.31
N ASP A 218 4.33 -9.54 14.81
CA ASP A 218 5.46 -10.43 14.58
C ASP A 218 5.05 -11.60 13.70
N ILE A 219 5.90 -11.90 12.73
CA ILE A 219 5.75 -13.02 11.80
C ILE A 219 6.98 -13.91 11.94
N TYR A 220 6.79 -15.15 12.34
CA TYR A 220 7.89 -16.06 12.65
C TYR A 220 7.47 -17.52 12.50
N LYS A 221 8.39 -18.45 12.76
CA LYS A 221 8.09 -19.88 12.79
C LYS A 221 7.69 -20.31 14.20
N ASP A 222 6.55 -20.99 14.34
CA ASP A 222 6.17 -21.62 15.61
C ASP A 222 5.33 -22.88 15.40
N ALA A 223 5.21 -23.71 16.43
CA ALA A 223 4.37 -24.89 16.40
C ALA A 223 2.88 -24.51 16.52
N ASN A 224 2.03 -25.20 15.75
CA ASN A 224 0.58 -25.16 15.95
C ASN A 224 0.17 -26.00 17.18
N ALA A 225 -1.13 -26.04 17.49
CA ALA A 225 -1.66 -26.78 18.64
C ALA A 225 -1.37 -28.30 18.63
N ALA A 226 -1.04 -28.88 17.47
CA ALA A 226 -0.65 -30.28 17.31
C ALA A 226 0.87 -30.51 17.40
N GLY A 227 1.67 -29.46 17.57
CA GLY A 227 3.13 -29.52 17.61
C GLY A 227 3.80 -29.52 16.23
N THR A 228 3.07 -29.22 15.16
CA THR A 228 3.61 -29.13 13.80
C THR A 228 4.05 -27.70 13.50
N ASP A 229 5.22 -27.55 12.89
CA ASP A 229 5.73 -26.26 12.42
C ASP A 229 4.70 -25.52 11.53
N SER A 230 4.51 -24.24 11.80
CA SER A 230 3.56 -23.35 11.13
C SER A 230 4.10 -21.92 11.04
N LEU A 231 3.50 -21.11 10.17
CA LEU A 231 3.74 -19.68 10.15
C LEU A 231 2.93 -19.03 11.28
N ALA A 232 3.62 -18.43 12.23
CA ALA A 232 3.05 -17.63 13.29
C ALA A 232 2.84 -16.19 12.82
N ILE A 233 1.69 -15.62 13.14
CA ILE A 233 1.39 -14.19 13.00
C ILE A 233 0.75 -13.74 14.31
N ASP A 234 1.48 -12.95 15.08
CA ASP A 234 1.02 -12.45 16.38
C ASP A 234 0.86 -10.93 16.31
N ILE A 235 -0.29 -10.43 16.80
CA ILE A 235 -0.55 -8.98 16.91
C ILE A 235 -0.21 -8.56 18.34
N ASN A 236 0.85 -7.77 18.47
CA ASN A 236 1.34 -7.24 19.73
C ASN A 236 0.45 -6.10 20.22
N THR A 237 0.14 -5.15 19.33
CA THR A 237 -0.81 -4.08 19.61
C THR A 237 -1.59 -3.66 18.38
N PHE A 238 -2.86 -3.36 18.61
CA PHE A 238 -3.71 -2.56 17.72
C PHE A 238 -4.77 -1.88 18.58
N GLU A 239 -4.77 -0.56 18.61
CA GLU A 239 -5.70 0.26 19.37
C GLU A 239 -6.25 1.39 18.49
N ALA A 240 -7.55 1.38 18.27
CA ALA A 240 -8.19 2.27 17.32
C ALA A 240 -9.61 2.63 17.73
N ASP A 241 -10.05 3.79 17.26
CA ASP A 241 -11.48 4.08 17.15
C ASP A 241 -11.93 3.74 15.73
N MET A 242 -13.12 3.15 15.62
CA MET A 242 -13.70 2.80 14.34
C MET A 242 -15.14 3.30 14.25
N SER A 243 -15.51 3.82 13.09
CA SER A 243 -16.90 4.13 12.79
C SER A 243 -17.29 3.56 11.43
N ILE A 244 -18.52 3.11 11.29
CA ILE A 244 -19.12 2.69 10.03
C ILE A 244 -20.32 3.60 9.81
N GLY A 245 -20.28 4.43 8.76
CA GLY A 245 -21.39 5.32 8.44
C GLY A 245 -22.66 4.55 8.14
N GLN A 246 -22.57 3.46 7.36
CA GLN A 246 -23.73 2.62 7.05
C GLN A 246 -23.39 1.14 6.97
N VAL A 247 -24.18 0.32 7.66
CA VAL A 247 -24.25 -1.13 7.47
C VAL A 247 -25.50 -1.44 6.65
N LEU A 248 -25.32 -2.06 5.49
CA LEU A 248 -26.40 -2.47 4.60
C LEU A 248 -26.71 -3.95 4.81
N VAL A 249 -27.99 -4.31 4.88
CA VAL A 249 -28.47 -5.69 4.80
C VAL A 249 -29.57 -5.78 3.75
N GLY A 250 -29.38 -6.61 2.72
CA GLY A 250 -30.29 -6.67 1.58
C GLY A 250 -30.39 -5.34 0.82
N GLY A 251 -29.31 -4.54 0.81
CA GLY A 251 -29.25 -3.23 0.18
C GLY A 251 -29.96 -2.11 0.94
N THR A 252 -30.49 -2.37 2.14
CA THR A 252 -31.09 -1.34 3.01
C THR A 252 -30.18 -1.07 4.20
N SER A 253 -29.92 0.21 4.48
CA SER A 253 -29.16 0.59 5.67
C SER A 253 -29.93 0.22 6.93
N ILE A 254 -29.24 -0.45 7.86
CA ILE A 254 -29.75 -0.79 9.20
C ILE A 254 -29.19 0.13 10.29
N GLY A 255 -28.40 1.13 9.91
CA GLY A 255 -27.81 2.12 10.82
C GLY A 255 -26.28 2.19 10.69
N SER A 256 -25.68 2.94 11.62
CA SER A 256 -24.24 3.11 11.78
C SER A 256 -23.72 2.29 12.96
N VAL A 257 -22.40 2.07 13.00
CA VAL A 257 -21.70 1.42 14.11
C VAL A 257 -20.55 2.31 14.56
N GLY A 258 -20.34 2.42 15.87
CA GLY A 258 -19.16 3.05 16.46
C GLY A 258 -18.50 2.07 17.42
N LEU A 259 -17.18 1.97 17.36
CA LEU A 259 -16.32 1.24 18.28
C LEU A 259 -15.31 2.26 18.83
N ASP A 260 -15.40 2.48 20.14
CA ASP A 260 -14.57 3.40 20.89
C ASP A 260 -13.57 2.57 21.70
N ASP A 261 -12.28 2.93 21.66
CA ASP A 261 -11.19 2.20 22.32
C ASP A 261 -11.11 0.71 21.92
N LEU A 262 -11.26 0.37 20.63
CA LEU A 262 -11.06 -1.00 20.18
C LEU A 262 -9.60 -1.40 20.39
N ALA A 263 -9.36 -2.32 21.31
CA ALA A 263 -8.04 -2.87 21.58
C ALA A 263 -7.98 -4.36 21.19
N ILE A 264 -7.14 -4.70 20.21
CA ILE A 264 -6.75 -6.07 19.88
C ILE A 264 -5.36 -6.30 20.45
N ARG A 265 -5.27 -7.18 21.47
CA ARG A 265 -4.03 -7.52 22.17
C ARG A 265 -3.95 -9.03 22.35
N ASN A 266 -2.74 -9.58 22.42
CA ASN A 266 -2.49 -11.01 22.62
C ASN A 266 -3.20 -11.90 21.60
N THR A 267 -3.29 -11.44 20.36
CA THR A 267 -3.90 -12.23 19.28
C THR A 267 -2.81 -13.02 18.59
N SER A 268 -3.00 -14.33 18.50
CA SER A 268 -2.05 -15.25 17.89
C SER A 268 -2.75 -16.07 16.81
N MET A 269 -2.18 -16.05 15.61
CA MET A 269 -2.63 -16.83 14.45
C MET A 269 -1.53 -17.81 14.05
N ARG A 270 -1.93 -19.02 13.66
CA ARG A 270 -1.03 -20.05 13.11
C ARG A 270 -1.57 -20.48 11.75
N VAL A 271 -0.78 -20.27 10.70
CA VAL A 271 -1.12 -20.60 9.32
C VAL A 271 -0.31 -21.83 8.89
N TYR A 272 -1.01 -22.89 8.50
CA TYR A 272 -0.41 -24.15 8.08
C TYR A 272 -1.32 -24.88 7.08
N GLY A 273 -0.70 -25.66 6.19
CA GLY A 273 -1.42 -26.52 5.25
C GLY A 273 -2.06 -27.73 5.93
N HIS A 274 -2.98 -28.38 5.22
CA HIS A 274 -3.62 -29.64 5.63
C HIS A 274 -3.19 -30.81 4.74
#